data_AF-A0A7Y5J668-F1
#
_entry.id   AF-A0A7Y5J668-F1
#
_cell.length_a   1.000
_cell.length_b   1.000
_cell.length_c   1.000
_cell.angle_alpha   90.00
_cell.angle_beta   90.00
_cell.angle_gamma   90.00
#
_symmetry.space_group_name_H-M   'P 1'
#
loop_
_entity.id
_entity.type
_entity.pdbx_description
1 polymer ?
#
loop_
_entity_poly.entity_id
_entity_poly.type
_entity_poly.pdbx_seq_one_letter_code
_entity_poly.pdbx_strand_id
1 'polypeptide(L)'
;MARSKANPDLLDKSIMIKATVLAGVVFGIILIIVGLIRNYLNIVPGSFGDQVHTGINLLLCWLSVTSAVKTMENMRKGIPTWRLLTAGFIVPLVGVVLYQLVFHIVSAFKDVKDANATGFKSVLFYMAIGMVVAGVALINLRVKNRKKGAVIEIAFVVSVALLFVLLMK
;
A
#
# COMPACT_ATOMS: atom_id res chain seq x y z
N MET A 1 -26.45 -35.80 -5.51
CA MET A 1 -25.87 -34.44 -5.40
C MET A 1 -24.38 -34.56 -5.12
N ALA A 2 -23.54 -34.35 -6.13
CA ALA A 2 -22.09 -34.36 -5.97
C ALA A 2 -21.67 -33.12 -5.18
N ARG A 3 -21.24 -33.28 -3.93
CA ARG A 3 -20.54 -32.23 -3.19
C ARG A 3 -19.22 -31.99 -3.92
N SER A 4 -19.15 -30.90 -4.68
CA SER A 4 -17.90 -30.37 -5.22
C SER A 4 -16.92 -30.25 -4.05
N LYS A 5 -15.93 -31.15 -3.99
CA LYS A 5 -14.82 -31.05 -3.06
C LYS A 5 -14.06 -29.79 -3.48
N ALA A 6 -14.37 -28.67 -2.82
CA ALA A 6 -13.67 -27.43 -3.05
C ALA A 6 -12.17 -27.70 -2.89
N ASN A 7 -11.43 -27.50 -3.97
CA ASN A 7 -10.01 -27.79 -4.02
C ASN A 7 -9.32 -26.91 -2.95
N PRO A 8 -8.67 -27.49 -1.92
CA PRO A 8 -8.17 -26.72 -0.77
C PRO A 8 -7.23 -25.57 -1.18
N ASP A 9 -6.48 -25.73 -2.27
CA ASP A 9 -5.62 -24.68 -2.83
C ASP A 9 -6.40 -23.47 -3.38
N LEU A 10 -7.64 -23.66 -3.86
CA LEU A 10 -8.50 -22.56 -4.33
C LEU A 10 -9.11 -21.79 -3.14
N LEU A 11 -9.43 -22.51 -2.07
CA LEU A 11 -9.98 -21.92 -0.84
C LEU A 11 -8.95 -21.03 -0.16
N ASP A 12 -7.71 -21.50 -0.01
CA ASP A 12 -6.57 -20.75 0.51
C ASP A 12 -6.26 -19.50 -0.31
N LYS A 13 -6.28 -19.63 -1.64
CA LYS A 13 -6.05 -18.50 -2.55
C LYS A 13 -7.15 -17.44 -2.40
N SER A 14 -8.41 -17.85 -2.23
CA SER A 14 -9.52 -16.93 -2.02
C SER A 14 -9.39 -16.18 -0.69
N ILE A 15 -8.95 -16.87 0.37
CA ILE A 15 -8.79 -16.30 1.70
C ILE A 15 -7.65 -15.27 1.69
N MET A 16 -6.51 -15.59 1.05
CA MET A 16 -5.40 -14.66 0.89
C MET A 16 -5.84 -13.37 0.19
N ILE A 17 -6.54 -13.48 -0.96
CA ILE A 17 -6.99 -12.30 -1.71
C ILE A 17 -7.95 -11.46 -0.87
N LYS A 18 -8.91 -12.09 -0.19
CA LYS A 18 -9.85 -11.39 0.70
C LYS A 18 -9.11 -10.65 1.83
N ALA A 19 -8.09 -11.26 2.43
CA ALA A 19 -7.26 -10.63 3.46
C ALA A 19 -6.47 -9.43 2.89
N THR A 20 -5.91 -9.55 1.69
CA THR A 20 -5.21 -8.46 1.01
C THR A 20 -6.15 -7.30 0.68
N VAL A 21 -7.35 -7.59 0.18
CA VAL A 21 -8.37 -6.57 -0.11
C VAL A 21 -8.83 -5.89 1.17
N LEU A 22 -9.08 -6.65 2.24
CA LEU A 22 -9.44 -6.09 3.54
C LEU A 22 -8.34 -5.16 4.08
N ALA A 23 -7.07 -5.55 3.97
CA ALA A 23 -5.94 -4.69 4.33
C ALA A 23 -5.91 -3.40 3.49
N GLY A 24 -6.25 -3.48 2.21
CA GLY A 24 -6.43 -2.32 1.33
C GLY A 24 -7.58 -1.42 1.76
N VAL A 25 -8.73 -1.98 2.17
CA VAL A 25 -9.87 -1.21 2.69
C VAL A 25 -9.48 -0.50 3.99
N VAL A 26 -8.83 -1.19 4.91
CA VAL A 26 -8.33 -0.59 6.16
C VAL A 26 -7.34 0.54 5.85
N PHE A 27 -6.42 0.32 4.93
CA PHE A 27 -5.49 1.37 4.47
C PHE A 27 -6.25 2.60 3.92
N GLY A 28 -7.25 2.39 3.07
CA GLY A 28 -8.09 3.47 2.54
C GLY A 28 -8.85 4.23 3.62
N ILE A 29 -9.43 3.53 4.60
CA ILE A 29 -10.11 4.17 5.76
C ILE A 29 -9.13 5.05 6.53
N ILE A 30 -7.91 4.58 6.79
CA ILE A 30 -6.91 5.36 7.51
C ILE A 30 -6.52 6.61 6.70
N LEU A 31 -6.31 6.48 5.38
CA LEU A 31 -6.04 7.64 4.52
C LEU A 31 -7.17 8.67 4.58
N ILE A 32 -8.42 8.21 4.57
CA ILE A 32 -9.60 9.09 4.68
C ILE A 32 -9.58 9.83 6.02
N ILE A 33 -9.39 9.12 7.13
CA ILE A 33 -9.34 9.72 8.47
C ILE A 33 -8.23 10.79 8.54
N VAL A 34 -7.03 10.47 8.07
CA VAL A 34 -5.91 11.42 8.08
C VAL A 34 -6.21 12.65 7.22
N GLY A 35 -6.80 12.45 6.03
CA GLY A 35 -7.22 13.56 5.16
C GLY A 35 -8.29 14.44 5.80
N LEU A 36 -9.29 13.84 6.47
CA LEU A 36 -10.34 14.57 7.18
C LEU A 36 -9.79 15.35 8.37
N ILE A 37 -8.90 14.74 9.16
CA ILE A 37 -8.24 15.40 10.29
C ILE A 37 -7.45 16.61 9.80
N ARG A 38 -6.68 16.47 8.72
CA ARG A 38 -5.93 17.59 8.12
C ARG A 38 -6.86 18.73 7.72
N ASN A 39 -7.94 18.42 7.00
CA ASN A 39 -8.90 19.42 6.53
C ASN A 39 -9.67 20.08 7.68
N TYR A 40 -9.99 19.32 8.74
CA TYR A 40 -10.75 19.83 9.89
C TYR A 40 -9.91 20.67 10.84
N LEU A 41 -8.68 20.24 11.15
CA LEU A 41 -7.80 20.91 12.10
C LEU A 41 -6.96 22.03 11.48
N ASN A 42 -7.05 22.24 10.16
CA ASN A 42 -6.32 23.27 9.41
C ASN A 42 -4.81 23.29 9.76
N ILE A 43 -4.24 22.09 9.98
CA ILE A 43 -2.89 21.91 10.50
C ILE A 43 -1.90 22.38 9.44
N VAL A 44 -1.32 23.56 9.67
CA VAL A 44 -0.20 24.16 8.93
C VAL A 44 -0.49 24.31 7.43
N PRO A 45 -1.20 25.38 7.02
CA PRO A 45 -1.34 25.71 5.61
C PRO A 45 0.04 26.02 4.98
N GLY A 46 0.28 25.49 3.78
CA GLY A 46 1.53 25.71 3.03
C GLY A 46 2.30 24.42 2.68
N SER A 47 3.39 24.58 1.94
CA SER A 47 4.18 23.49 1.36
C SER A 47 4.72 22.49 2.41
N PHE A 48 5.00 22.95 3.62
CA PHE A 48 5.44 22.08 4.71
C PHE A 48 4.34 21.10 5.16
N GLY A 49 3.09 21.57 5.28
CA GLY A 49 1.95 20.73 5.64
C GLY A 49 1.66 19.66 4.58
N ASP A 50 1.80 19.99 3.30
CA ASP A 50 1.66 19.04 2.19
C ASP A 50 2.75 17.95 2.21
N GLN A 51 4.00 18.34 2.49
CA GLN A 51 5.12 17.40 2.59
C GLN A 51 4.96 16.44 3.78
N VAL A 52 4.58 16.97 4.95
CA VAL A 52 4.32 16.14 6.14
C VAL A 52 3.17 15.18 5.88
N HIS A 53 2.07 15.66 5.28
CA HIS A 53 0.93 14.79 4.97
C HIS A 53 1.30 13.69 3.99
N THR A 54 2.08 14.01 2.96
CA THR A 54 2.60 13.02 2.01
C THR A 54 3.50 12.00 2.72
N GLY A 55 4.41 12.44 3.58
CA GLY A 55 5.25 11.56 4.39
C GLY A 55 4.46 10.61 5.28
N ILE A 56 3.40 11.10 5.93
CA ILE A 56 2.48 10.28 6.72
C ILE A 56 1.77 9.24 5.83
N ASN A 57 1.24 9.64 4.67
CA ASN A 57 0.57 8.71 3.77
C ASN A 57 1.51 7.62 3.23
N LEU A 58 2.78 7.98 2.96
CA LEU A 58 3.82 7.02 2.59
C LEU A 58 4.16 6.05 3.72
N LEU A 59 4.27 6.54 4.95
CA LEU A 59 4.49 5.71 6.13
C LEU A 59 3.33 4.73 6.35
N LEU A 60 2.09 5.20 6.20
CA LEU A 60 0.90 4.35 6.29
C LEU A 60 0.88 3.29 5.20
N CYS A 61 1.22 3.66 3.97
CA CYS A 61 1.35 2.71 2.86
C CYS A 61 2.41 1.64 3.21
N TRP A 62 3.55 2.06 3.76
CA TRP A 62 4.61 1.16 4.16
C TRP A 62 4.13 0.13 5.20
N LEU A 63 3.49 0.63 6.26
CA LEU A 63 2.99 -0.20 7.36
C LEU A 63 1.90 -1.16 6.89
N SER A 64 0.92 -0.69 6.12
CA SER A 64 -0.18 -1.49 5.60
C SER A 64 0.30 -2.60 4.66
N VAL A 65 1.19 -2.29 3.71
CA VAL A 65 1.74 -3.29 2.78
C VAL A 65 2.61 -4.30 3.53
N THR A 66 3.51 -3.86 4.40
CA THR A 66 4.38 -4.76 5.17
C THR A 66 3.56 -5.70 6.06
N SER A 67 2.51 -5.18 6.70
CA SER A 67 1.59 -5.96 7.52
C SER A 67 0.82 -7.00 6.68
N ALA A 68 0.33 -6.61 5.49
CA ALA A 68 -0.36 -7.52 4.59
C ALA A 68 0.56 -8.66 4.10
N VAL A 69 1.78 -8.34 3.70
CA VAL A 69 2.79 -9.32 3.25
C VAL A 69 3.13 -10.31 4.37
N LYS A 70 3.38 -9.80 5.59
CA LYS A 70 3.66 -10.64 6.77
C LYS A 70 2.47 -11.52 7.14
N THR A 71 1.25 -10.97 7.12
CA THR A 71 0.03 -11.72 7.40
C THR A 71 -0.13 -12.86 6.39
N MET A 72 0.07 -12.60 5.10
CA MET A 72 -0.01 -13.64 4.06
C MET A 72 1.01 -14.77 4.28
N GLU A 73 2.28 -14.45 4.55
CA GLU A 73 3.30 -15.46 4.84
C GLU A 73 2.98 -16.27 6.12
N ASN A 74 2.40 -15.62 7.14
CA ASN A 74 1.99 -16.30 8.37
C ASN A 74 0.79 -17.23 8.17
N MET A 75 -0.13 -16.92 7.24
CA MET A 75 -1.29 -17.76 6.94
C MET A 75 -0.91 -19.07 6.23
N ARG A 76 0.09 -19.04 5.34
CA ARG A 76 0.64 -20.25 4.71
C ARG A 76 2.13 -20.08 4.45
N LYS A 77 2.94 -20.84 5.19
CA LYS A 77 4.40 -20.86 4.97
C LYS A 77 4.72 -21.39 3.58
N GLY A 78 5.65 -20.75 2.89
CA GLY A 78 6.12 -21.20 1.57
C GLY A 78 5.28 -20.72 0.38
N ILE A 79 4.46 -19.68 0.56
CA ILE A 79 3.85 -18.97 -0.58
C ILE A 79 4.97 -18.49 -1.53
N PRO A 80 4.83 -18.65 -2.85
CA PRO A 80 5.80 -18.15 -3.81
C PRO A 80 5.87 -16.62 -3.79
N THR A 81 7.09 -16.07 -3.91
CA THR A 81 7.40 -14.63 -3.78
C THR A 81 6.49 -13.72 -4.60
N TRP A 82 6.15 -14.13 -5.83
CA TRP A 82 5.27 -13.36 -6.71
C TRP A 82 3.85 -13.15 -6.13
N ARG A 83 3.33 -14.09 -5.34
CA ARG A 83 2.01 -13.97 -4.69
C ARG A 83 2.04 -13.05 -3.47
N LEU A 84 3.21 -12.84 -2.87
CA LEU A 84 3.34 -11.88 -1.78
C LEU A 84 3.52 -10.46 -2.34
N LEU A 85 4.19 -10.34 -3.49
CA LEU A 85 4.28 -9.08 -4.23
C LEU A 85 2.90 -8.55 -4.66
N THR A 86 1.92 -9.41 -4.93
CA THR A 86 0.56 -8.94 -5.25
C THR A 86 -0.07 -8.14 -4.11
N ALA A 87 0.36 -8.32 -2.86
CA ALA A 87 -0.09 -7.46 -1.76
C ALA A 87 0.45 -6.03 -1.87
N GLY A 88 1.69 -5.88 -2.34
CA GLY A 88 2.28 -4.57 -2.65
C GLY A 88 1.54 -3.82 -3.75
N PHE A 89 0.81 -4.53 -4.60
CA PHE A 89 0.01 -3.94 -5.66
C PHE A 89 -1.45 -3.68 -5.23
N ILE A 90 -2.09 -4.70 -4.64
CA ILE A 90 -3.53 -4.67 -4.34
C ILE A 90 -3.83 -3.74 -3.16
N VAL A 91 -3.00 -3.73 -2.11
CA VAL A 91 -3.27 -2.92 -0.91
C VAL A 91 -3.30 -1.42 -1.23
N PRO A 92 -2.29 -0.84 -1.91
CA PRO A 92 -2.34 0.57 -2.28
C PRO A 92 -3.41 0.85 -3.34
N LEU A 93 -3.62 -0.05 -4.30
CA LEU A 93 -4.67 0.11 -5.31
C LEU A 93 -6.04 0.28 -4.66
N VAL A 94 -6.44 -0.66 -3.80
CA VAL A 94 -7.74 -0.62 -3.13
C VAL A 94 -7.83 0.60 -2.20
N GLY A 95 -6.79 0.86 -1.40
CA GLY A 95 -6.82 1.96 -0.45
C GLY A 95 -6.87 3.34 -1.09
N VAL A 96 -6.09 3.58 -2.14
CA VAL A 96 -6.07 4.88 -2.84
C VAL A 96 -7.33 5.09 -3.67
N VAL A 97 -7.84 4.05 -4.33
CA VAL A 97 -9.12 4.14 -5.06
C VAL A 97 -10.27 4.45 -4.09
N LEU A 98 -10.29 3.80 -2.92
CA LEU A 98 -11.31 4.08 -1.90
C LEU A 98 -11.20 5.53 -1.38
N TYR A 99 -9.98 5.99 -1.09
CA TYR A 99 -9.71 7.37 -0.69
C TYR A 99 -10.20 8.38 -1.74
N GLN A 100 -9.86 8.16 -3.01
CA GLN A 100 -10.30 9.00 -4.12
C GLN A 100 -11.82 9.04 -4.25
N LEU A 101 -12.48 7.88 -4.15
CA LEU A 101 -13.92 7.77 -4.28
C LEU A 101 -14.63 8.56 -3.17
N VAL A 102 -14.16 8.47 -1.93
CA VAL A 102 -14.74 9.22 -0.80
C VAL A 102 -14.53 10.72 -0.96
N PHE A 103 -13.32 11.16 -1.30
CA PHE A 103 -13.07 12.60 -1.49
C PHE A 103 -13.80 13.18 -2.70
N HIS A 104 -13.98 12.39 -3.77
CA HIS A 104 -14.79 12.79 -4.92
C HIS A 104 -16.25 13.01 -4.52
N ILE A 105 -16.84 12.08 -3.75
CA ILE A 105 -18.19 12.23 -3.21
C ILE A 105 -18.27 13.47 -2.31
N VAL A 106 -17.35 13.63 -1.35
CA VAL A 106 -17.34 14.77 -0.42
C VAL A 106 -17.24 16.11 -1.17
N SER A 107 -16.42 16.18 -2.22
CA SER A 107 -16.29 17.37 -3.07
C SER A 107 -17.51 17.67 -3.93
N ALA A 108 -18.34 16.67 -4.24
CA ALA A 108 -19.59 16.88 -4.96
C ALA A 108 -20.67 17.51 -4.05
N PHE A 109 -20.57 17.31 -2.73
CA PHE A 109 -21.56 17.77 -1.75
C PHE A 109 -21.17 19.05 -1.01
N LYS A 110 -19.89 19.38 -0.94
CA LYS A 110 -19.39 20.65 -0.42
C LYS A 110 -18.56 21.27 -1.53
N ASP A 111 -18.76 22.56 -1.84
CA ASP A 111 -17.93 23.38 -2.74
C ASP A 111 -16.47 23.53 -2.20
N VAL A 112 -15.83 22.43 -1.81
CA VAL A 112 -14.46 22.38 -1.32
C VAL A 112 -13.55 22.26 -2.53
N LYS A 113 -12.86 23.37 -2.85
CA LYS A 113 -11.82 23.44 -3.89
C LYS A 113 -10.64 22.49 -3.65
N ASP A 114 -10.56 21.82 -2.50
CA ASP A 114 -9.53 20.80 -2.21
C ASP A 114 -9.82 19.43 -2.84
N ALA A 115 -10.83 19.35 -3.70
CA ALA A 115 -11.00 18.26 -4.67
C ALA A 115 -9.89 18.21 -5.74
N ASN A 116 -8.74 18.82 -5.49
CA ASN A 116 -7.58 18.83 -6.37
C ASN A 116 -7.01 17.41 -6.48
N ALA A 117 -7.61 16.66 -7.41
CA ALA A 117 -6.92 15.87 -8.41
C ALA A 117 -5.90 14.86 -7.88
N THR A 118 -6.36 13.92 -7.07
CA THR A 118 -5.70 12.61 -7.02
C THR A 118 -6.12 11.82 -8.28
N GLY A 119 -5.45 12.11 -9.40
CA GLY A 119 -5.68 11.44 -10.67
C GLY A 119 -5.04 10.04 -10.74
N PHE A 120 -5.13 9.39 -11.90
CA PHE A 120 -4.51 8.08 -12.16
C PHE A 120 -3.01 8.02 -11.78
N LYS A 121 -2.30 9.16 -11.87
CA LYS A 121 -0.89 9.29 -11.47
C LYS A 121 -0.65 8.99 -9.98
N SER A 122 -1.54 9.41 -9.07
CA SER A 122 -1.35 9.12 -7.64
C SER A 122 -1.53 7.64 -7.35
N VAL A 123 -2.50 6.99 -8.01
CA VAL A 123 -2.72 5.54 -7.90
C VAL A 123 -1.45 4.79 -8.31
N LEU A 124 -0.91 5.11 -9.48
CA LEU A 124 0.33 4.51 -9.97
C LEU A 124 1.52 4.75 -9.02
N PHE A 125 1.65 5.94 -8.46
CA PHE A 125 2.71 6.28 -7.52
C PHE A 125 2.65 5.42 -6.25
N TYR A 126 1.48 5.31 -5.62
CA TYR A 126 1.31 4.48 -4.43
C TYR A 126 1.46 2.98 -4.73
N MET A 127 1.06 2.53 -5.92
CA MET A 127 1.28 1.15 -6.35
C MET A 127 2.77 0.86 -6.59
N ALA A 128 3.51 1.77 -7.22
CA ALA A 128 4.96 1.64 -7.39
C ALA A 128 5.66 1.57 -6.02
N ILE A 129 5.30 2.46 -5.10
CA ILE A 129 5.85 2.44 -3.74
C ILE A 129 5.44 1.16 -3.01
N GLY A 130 4.19 0.74 -3.08
CA GLY A 130 3.75 -0.51 -2.47
C GLY A 130 4.51 -1.74 -2.99
N MET A 131 4.86 -1.77 -4.27
CA MET A 131 5.73 -2.82 -4.83
C MET A 131 7.15 -2.79 -4.22
N VAL A 132 7.72 -1.61 -4.05
CA VAL A 132 9.04 -1.43 -3.39
C VAL A 132 8.97 -1.90 -1.94
N VAL A 133 7.94 -1.47 -1.20
CA VAL A 133 7.71 -1.87 0.20
C VAL A 133 7.54 -3.39 0.30
N ALA A 134 6.76 -4.00 -0.59
CA ALA A 134 6.60 -5.45 -0.59
C ALA A 134 7.92 -6.18 -0.86
N GLY A 135 8.76 -5.65 -1.76
CA GLY A 135 10.12 -6.14 -1.98
C GLY A 135 10.97 -6.09 -0.71
N VAL A 136 10.96 -4.95 0.00
CA VAL A 136 11.66 -4.79 1.29
C VAL A 136 11.14 -5.76 2.35
N ALA A 137 9.82 -5.90 2.47
CA ALA A 137 9.19 -6.84 3.39
C ALA A 137 9.62 -8.30 3.09
N LEU A 138 9.75 -8.65 1.81
CA LEU A 138 10.19 -9.98 1.38
C LEU A 138 11.66 -10.24 1.68
N ILE A 139 12.53 -9.25 1.49
CA ILE A 139 13.94 -9.35 1.88
C ILE A 139 14.02 -9.65 3.38
N ASN A 140 13.28 -8.91 4.20
CA ASN A 140 13.23 -9.11 5.65
C ASN A 140 12.62 -10.47 6.07
N LEU A 141 11.67 -11.01 5.30
CA LEU A 141 11.08 -12.32 5.58
C LEU A 141 11.98 -13.49 5.17
N ARG A 142 12.73 -13.35 4.07
CA ARG A 142 13.47 -14.47 3.47
C ARG A 142 14.95 -14.50 3.88
N VAL A 143 15.54 -13.36 4.25
CA VAL A 143 16.94 -13.29 4.69
C VAL A 143 17.03 -13.41 6.20
N LYS A 144 17.33 -14.63 6.69
CA LYS A 144 17.43 -14.92 8.14
C LYS A 144 18.54 -14.14 8.86
N ASN A 145 19.62 -13.78 8.15
CA ASN A 145 20.73 -13.05 8.75
C ASN A 145 20.47 -11.54 8.69
N ARG A 146 20.21 -10.92 9.85
CA ARG A 146 19.87 -9.49 9.97
C ARG A 146 20.88 -8.55 9.30
N LYS A 147 22.19 -8.83 9.42
CA LYS A 147 23.22 -7.99 8.80
C LYS A 147 23.17 -8.07 7.27
N LYS A 148 23.02 -9.28 6.73
CA LYS A 148 22.88 -9.48 5.27
C LYS A 148 21.57 -8.91 4.74
N GLY A 149 20.48 -9.07 5.51
CA GLY A 149 19.16 -8.51 5.17
C GLY A 149 19.19 -7.00 5.07
N ALA A 150 19.78 -6.32 6.06
CA ALA A 150 19.92 -4.86 6.05
C ALA A 150 20.75 -4.36 4.86
N VAL A 151 21.86 -5.03 4.52
CA VAL A 151 22.66 -4.64 3.35
C VAL A 151 21.88 -4.81 2.04
N ILE A 152 21.14 -5.90 1.89
CA ILE A 152 20.32 -6.16 0.69
C ILE A 152 19.14 -5.18 0.62
N GLU A 153 18.51 -4.87 1.76
CA GLU A 153 17.43 -3.88 1.86
C GLU A 153 17.92 -2.49 1.44
N ILE A 154 19.06 -2.04 1.98
CA ILE A 154 19.66 -0.75 1.60
C ILE A 154 20.03 -0.76 0.11
N ALA A 155 20.69 -1.82 -0.39
CA ALA A 155 21.04 -1.92 -1.80
C ALA A 155 19.80 -1.87 -2.70
N PHE A 156 18.70 -2.52 -2.30
CA PHE A 156 17.43 -2.50 -3.03
C PHE A 156 16.80 -1.10 -3.02
N VAL A 157 16.69 -0.46 -1.87
CA VAL A 157 16.14 0.91 -1.73
C VAL A 157 16.96 1.92 -2.54
N VAL A 158 18.30 1.85 -2.45
CA VAL A 158 19.19 2.72 -3.21
C VAL A 158 19.06 2.47 -4.72
N SER A 159 18.98 1.22 -5.15
CA SER A 159 18.81 0.88 -6.58
C SER A 159 17.50 1.42 -7.13
N VAL A 160 16.40 1.29 -6.37
CA VAL A 160 15.09 1.84 -6.73
C VAL A 160 15.13 3.36 -6.76
N ALA A 161 15.77 4.01 -5.77
CA ALA A 161 15.91 5.46 -5.73
C ALA A 161 16.70 5.98 -6.94
N LEU A 162 17.80 5.32 -7.30
CA LEU A 162 18.59 5.64 -8.49
C LEU A 162 17.77 5.48 -9.77
N LEU A 163 17.02 4.39 -9.91
CA LEU A 163 16.10 4.18 -11.03
C LEU A 163 15.07 5.31 -11.12
N PHE A 164 14.52 5.74 -9.99
CA PHE A 164 13.53 6.82 -9.93
C PHE A 164 14.13 8.15 -10.39
N VAL A 165 15.35 8.48 -9.93
CA VAL A 165 16.07 9.69 -10.34
C VAL A 165 16.44 9.66 -11.84
N LEU A 166 16.82 8.50 -12.36
CA LEU A 166 17.19 8.34 -13.77
C LEU A 166 15.97 8.41 -14.71
N LEU A 167 14.82 7.86 -14.29
CA LEU A 167 13.58 7.87 -15.06
C LEU A 167 12.80 9.20 -15.00
N MET A 168 13.12 10.05 -14.03
CA MET A 168 12.52 11.38 -13.86
C MET A 168 13.36 12.53 -14.46
N LYS A 169 14.49 12.20 -15.09
CA LYS A 169 15.20 13.10 -16.00
C LYS A 169 14.58 13.04 -17.38
#